data_AF-A0A7C2AVY6-F1
#
_entry.id   AF-A0A7C2AVY6-F1
#
_cell.length_a   1.000
_cell.length_b   1.000
_cell.length_c   1.000
_cell.angle_alpha   90.00
_cell.angle_beta   90.00
_cell.angle_gamma   90.00
#
_symmetry.space_group_name_H-M   'P 1'
#
loop_
_entity.id
_entity.type
_entity.pdbx_description
1 polymer ?
#
loop_
_entity_poly.entity_id
_entity_poly.type
_entity_poly.pdbx_seq_one_letter_code
_entity_poly.pdbx_strand_id
1 'polypeptide(L)'
;MFAGFELTADLDYFSDYESHGLEIQNSHRKIFNSKLDNFKNSDGILEADKIIEEWFPPIEDAQVFLSHSHRDERKIAGLAGWLSAELGLTCFIDSFIWGYSNKLLRLIDNAHCYNKDKTFYNYSDRNRSTSHVHMMLSTALVKTMDSCESVFFVNTPNSIQVDKYIKGKSNTDSPWIFSEIATTKLLRHRTRQAHRRHVAIALESITGNESFESVEEKSYMNFTVDTSHLKPISERDLQNWAKAQSETPKRYSLDHLYEQKFGAEIHG
;
A
#
# COMPACT_ATOMS: atom_id res chain seq x y z
N MET A 1 2.06 -11.09 -8.43
CA MET A 1 2.16 -9.89 -9.30
C MET A 1 2.48 -10.28 -10.74
N PHE A 2 1.87 -9.62 -11.72
CA PHE A 2 2.26 -9.71 -13.14
C PHE A 2 3.36 -8.71 -13.51
N ALA A 3 3.21 -7.42 -13.18
CA ALA A 3 4.23 -6.41 -13.51
C ALA A 3 4.41 -5.35 -12.41
N GLY A 4 5.68 -4.97 -12.19
CA GLY A 4 6.07 -3.86 -11.33
C GLY A 4 6.53 -2.65 -12.14
N PHE A 5 6.10 -1.45 -11.75
CA PHE A 5 6.44 -0.21 -12.41
C PHE A 5 7.06 0.80 -11.47
N GLU A 6 7.99 1.59 -11.99
CA GLU A 6 8.51 2.80 -11.34
C GLU A 6 7.87 4.00 -12.03
N LEU A 7 7.03 4.73 -11.31
CA LEU A 7 6.30 5.89 -11.80
C LEU A 7 7.02 7.18 -11.44
N THR A 8 7.33 7.98 -12.44
CA THR A 8 7.73 9.39 -12.26
C THR A 8 6.73 10.29 -12.97
N ALA A 9 5.99 11.08 -12.20
CA ALA A 9 4.97 12.00 -12.70
C ALA A 9 4.89 13.24 -11.82
N ASP A 10 4.38 14.34 -12.38
CA ASP A 10 3.95 15.48 -11.56
C ASP A 10 2.59 15.13 -10.94
N LEU A 11 2.60 14.82 -9.64
CA LEU A 11 1.37 14.38 -8.98
C LEU A 11 0.31 15.50 -8.88
N ASP A 12 0.67 16.77 -9.10
CA ASP A 12 -0.30 17.87 -9.12
C ASP A 12 -1.26 17.78 -10.33
N TYR A 13 -0.88 17.04 -11.37
CA TYR A 13 -1.76 16.69 -12.50
C TYR A 13 -3.04 15.97 -12.06
N PHE A 14 -3.00 15.23 -10.94
CA PHE A 14 -4.14 14.44 -10.45
C PHE A 14 -4.96 15.14 -9.35
N SER A 15 -4.68 16.41 -9.07
CA SER A 15 -5.30 17.15 -7.95
C SER A 15 -6.83 17.22 -8.04
N ASP A 16 -7.39 17.33 -9.25
CA ASP A 16 -8.85 17.34 -9.48
C ASP A 16 -9.54 16.04 -9.05
N TYR A 17 -8.80 14.93 -8.93
CA TYR A 17 -9.31 13.62 -8.54
C TYR A 17 -9.10 13.31 -7.05
N GLU A 18 -8.48 14.20 -6.28
CA GLU A 18 -8.17 13.97 -4.85
C GLU A 18 -9.44 13.61 -4.07
N SER A 19 -10.54 14.35 -4.28
CA SER A 19 -11.80 14.09 -3.55
C SER A 19 -12.36 12.70 -3.85
N HIS A 20 -12.38 12.29 -5.12
CA HIS A 20 -12.83 10.95 -5.53
C HIS A 20 -11.92 9.85 -4.97
N GLY A 21 -10.60 10.08 -5.00
CA GLY A 21 -9.63 9.17 -4.40
C GLY A 21 -9.79 9.00 -2.90
N LEU A 22 -10.03 10.10 -2.17
CA LEU A 22 -10.31 10.07 -0.73
C LEU A 22 -11.65 9.39 -0.43
N GLU A 23 -12.67 9.54 -1.27
CA GLU A 23 -13.95 8.82 -1.13
C GLU A 23 -13.76 7.30 -1.29
N ILE A 24 -13.03 6.86 -2.32
CA ILE A 24 -12.66 5.45 -2.49
C ILE A 24 -11.89 4.95 -1.27
N GLN A 25 -10.87 5.71 -0.84
CA GLN A 25 -10.06 5.36 0.33
C GLN A 25 -10.91 5.24 1.59
N ASN A 26 -11.87 6.16 1.79
CA ASN A 26 -12.77 6.14 2.94
C ASN A 26 -13.78 5.00 2.86
N SER A 27 -14.21 4.58 1.67
CA SER A 27 -15.07 3.40 1.51
C SER A 27 -14.38 2.10 1.93
N HIS A 28 -13.05 2.04 1.81
CA HIS A 28 -12.24 0.93 2.29
C HIS A 28 -11.93 1.03 3.80
N ARG A 29 -12.14 2.19 4.45
CA ARG A 29 -12.00 2.37 5.91
C ARG A 29 -13.03 1.50 6.63
N LYS A 30 -12.58 0.42 7.25
CA LYS A 30 -13.37 -0.26 8.28
C LYS A 30 -13.20 0.43 9.64
N ILE A 31 -14.29 0.45 10.40
CA ILE A 31 -14.25 0.82 11.82
C ILE A 31 -13.75 -0.42 12.57
N PHE A 32 -12.55 -0.35 13.14
CA PHE A 32 -11.99 -1.47 13.89
C PHE A 32 -12.50 -1.52 15.31
N ASN A 33 -12.71 -2.73 15.79
CA ASN A 33 -13.06 -2.96 17.18
C ASN A 33 -11.86 -2.66 18.08
N SER A 34 -12.00 -1.68 18.96
CA SER A 34 -10.97 -1.31 19.94
C SER A 34 -10.85 -2.31 21.10
N LYS A 35 -11.73 -3.32 21.19
CA LYS A 35 -11.71 -4.34 22.25
C LYS A 35 -10.81 -5.52 21.88
N LEU A 36 -9.59 -5.51 22.40
CA LEU A 36 -8.63 -6.62 22.25
C LEU A 36 -9.16 -7.98 22.71
N ASP A 37 -10.10 -8.02 23.65
CA ASP A 37 -10.66 -9.27 24.18
C ASP A 37 -11.34 -10.13 23.12
N ASN A 38 -11.84 -9.53 22.03
CA ASN A 38 -12.46 -10.27 20.93
C ASN A 38 -11.45 -11.07 20.11
N PHE A 39 -10.16 -10.75 20.22
CA PHE A 39 -9.08 -11.43 19.52
C PHE A 39 -8.35 -12.45 20.39
N LYS A 40 -8.81 -12.70 21.62
CA LYS A 40 -8.19 -13.67 22.52
C LYS A 40 -8.76 -15.07 22.32
N ASN A 41 -7.91 -16.08 22.46
CA ASN A 41 -8.34 -17.48 22.58
C ASN A 41 -8.85 -17.78 24.00
N SER A 42 -9.24 -19.04 24.25
CA SER A 42 -9.71 -19.51 25.56
C SER A 42 -8.70 -19.32 26.69
N ASP A 43 -7.41 -19.22 26.37
CA ASP A 43 -6.31 -19.02 27.33
C ASP A 43 -6.00 -17.53 27.55
N GLY A 44 -6.75 -16.63 26.91
CA GLY A 44 -6.55 -15.18 27.01
C GLY A 44 -5.40 -14.64 26.15
N ILE A 45 -4.86 -15.45 25.24
CA ILE A 45 -3.75 -15.09 24.34
C ILE A 45 -4.31 -14.49 23.05
N LEU A 46 -3.75 -13.36 22.60
CA LEU A 46 -4.14 -12.72 21.33
C LEU A 46 -3.78 -13.61 20.14
N GLU A 47 -4.75 -13.85 19.28
CA GLU A 47 -4.62 -14.61 18.04
C GLU A 47 -4.30 -13.66 16.89
N ALA A 48 -3.08 -13.78 16.35
CA ALA A 48 -2.58 -12.92 15.28
C ALA A 48 -3.46 -12.98 14.02
N ASP A 49 -3.95 -14.16 13.64
CA ASP A 49 -4.77 -14.32 12.44
C ASP A 49 -6.08 -13.53 12.53
N LYS A 50 -6.75 -13.54 13.70
CA LYS A 50 -7.96 -12.74 13.94
C LYS A 50 -7.67 -11.23 13.88
N ILE A 51 -6.52 -10.81 14.41
CA ILE A 51 -6.10 -9.41 14.34
C ILE A 51 -5.83 -9.02 12.88
N ILE A 52 -5.15 -9.86 12.11
CA ILE A 52 -4.87 -9.60 10.69
C ILE A 52 -6.16 -9.52 9.89
N GLU A 53 -7.08 -10.47 10.06
CA GLU A 53 -8.37 -10.47 9.36
C GLU A 53 -9.20 -9.22 9.65
N GLU A 54 -9.21 -8.78 10.90
CA GLU A 54 -9.96 -7.60 11.31
C GLU A 54 -9.25 -6.31 10.90
N TRP A 55 -7.99 -6.10 11.30
CA TRP A 55 -7.27 -4.83 11.18
C TRP A 55 -6.57 -4.63 9.84
N PHE A 56 -6.25 -5.73 9.15
CA PHE A 56 -5.55 -5.75 7.87
C PHE A 56 -6.30 -6.64 6.86
N PRO A 57 -7.62 -6.40 6.66
CA PRO A 57 -8.43 -7.27 5.82
C PRO A 57 -7.86 -7.29 4.39
N PRO A 58 -7.88 -8.45 3.72
CA PRO A 58 -7.46 -8.52 2.33
C PRO A 58 -8.35 -7.60 1.48
N ILE A 59 -7.74 -6.73 0.68
CA ILE A 59 -8.45 -5.97 -0.35
C ILE A 59 -8.40 -6.81 -1.62
N GLU A 60 -9.37 -7.71 -1.76
CA GLU A 60 -9.37 -8.77 -2.77
C GLU A 60 -9.62 -8.27 -4.19
N ASP A 61 -10.16 -7.06 -4.36
CA ASP A 61 -10.52 -6.47 -5.64
C ASP A 61 -9.51 -5.43 -6.17
N ALA A 62 -8.51 -5.06 -5.37
CA ALA A 62 -7.46 -4.14 -5.81
C ALA A 62 -6.62 -4.76 -6.93
N GLN A 63 -6.55 -4.07 -8.08
CA GLN A 63 -5.72 -4.51 -9.19
C GLN A 63 -4.32 -3.89 -9.16
N VAL A 64 -4.18 -2.71 -8.55
CA VAL A 64 -2.92 -1.96 -8.47
C VAL A 64 -2.58 -1.67 -7.02
N PHE A 65 -1.37 -2.05 -6.60
CA PHE A 65 -0.78 -1.59 -5.34
C PHE A 65 0.03 -0.32 -5.59
N LEU A 66 -0.25 0.76 -4.87
CA LEU A 66 0.49 2.03 -4.91
C LEU A 66 1.43 2.11 -3.71
N SER A 67 2.73 1.89 -3.96
CA SER A 67 3.80 2.12 -2.98
C SER A 67 4.27 3.57 -3.08
N HIS A 68 4.25 4.31 -1.96
CA HIS A 68 4.57 5.74 -1.96
C HIS A 68 5.11 6.25 -0.62
N SER A 69 5.59 7.50 -0.61
CA SER A 69 5.95 8.17 0.63
C SER A 69 4.71 8.67 1.36
N HIS A 70 4.66 8.51 2.69
CA HIS A 70 3.59 9.09 3.52
C HIS A 70 3.40 10.58 3.23
N ARG A 71 4.47 11.31 2.92
CA ARG A 71 4.44 12.75 2.66
C ARG A 71 3.64 13.12 1.40
N ASP A 72 3.40 12.14 0.52
CA ASP A 72 2.65 12.31 -0.73
C ASP A 72 1.21 11.79 -0.64
N GLU A 73 0.72 11.35 0.54
CA GLU A 73 -0.56 10.65 0.71
C GLU A 73 -1.74 11.32 -0.02
N ARG A 74 -1.92 12.65 0.14
CA ARG A 74 -3.01 13.37 -0.54
C ARG A 74 -2.90 13.34 -2.06
N LYS A 75 -1.68 13.51 -2.58
CA LYS A 75 -1.45 13.48 -4.02
C LYS A 75 -1.64 12.08 -4.60
N ILE A 76 -1.31 11.05 -3.82
CA ILE A 76 -1.54 9.66 -4.17
C ILE A 76 -3.03 9.29 -4.14
N ALA A 77 -3.82 9.89 -3.24
CA ALA A 77 -5.26 9.81 -3.32
C ALA A 77 -5.76 10.37 -4.68
N GLY A 78 -5.24 11.52 -5.13
CA GLY A 78 -5.51 12.03 -6.49
C GLY A 78 -5.19 11.03 -7.60
N LEU A 79 -4.00 10.44 -7.59
CA LEU A 79 -3.61 9.41 -8.56
C LEU A 79 -4.56 8.19 -8.54
N ALA A 80 -4.92 7.70 -7.35
CA ALA A 80 -5.86 6.59 -7.21
C ALA A 80 -7.26 6.95 -7.72
N GLY A 81 -7.74 8.18 -7.45
CA GLY A 81 -8.98 8.70 -7.99
C GLY A 81 -8.97 8.76 -9.51
N TRP A 82 -7.87 9.20 -10.11
CA TRP A 82 -7.69 9.23 -11.56
C TRP A 82 -7.68 7.82 -12.17
N LEU A 83 -6.93 6.88 -11.58
CA LEU A 83 -6.91 5.47 -12.01
C LEU A 83 -8.31 4.82 -11.94
N SER A 84 -9.11 5.20 -10.94
CA SER A 84 -10.49 4.74 -10.85
C SER A 84 -11.39 5.37 -11.92
N ALA A 85 -11.37 6.70 -12.04
CA ALA A 85 -12.28 7.43 -12.93
C ALA A 85 -12.00 7.18 -14.42
N GLU A 86 -10.72 7.20 -14.82
CA GLU A 86 -10.33 7.12 -16.23
C GLU A 86 -10.14 5.67 -16.71
N LEU A 87 -9.78 4.76 -15.79
CA LEU A 87 -9.33 3.41 -16.15
C LEU A 87 -10.13 2.31 -15.46
N GLY A 88 -11.07 2.65 -14.57
CA GLY A 88 -11.91 1.69 -13.85
C GLY A 88 -11.12 0.78 -12.91
N LEU A 89 -9.97 1.25 -12.40
CA LEU A 89 -9.10 0.45 -11.54
C LEU A 89 -9.32 0.75 -10.05
N THR A 90 -9.41 -0.31 -9.26
CA THR A 90 -9.33 -0.27 -7.80
C THR A 90 -7.86 -0.33 -7.39
N CYS A 91 -7.43 0.68 -6.61
CA CYS A 91 -6.08 0.76 -6.09
C CYS A 91 -6.04 0.47 -4.59
N PHE A 92 -5.00 -0.23 -4.17
CA PHE A 92 -4.60 -0.31 -2.77
C PHE A 92 -3.53 0.74 -2.48
N ILE A 93 -3.74 1.55 -1.44
CA ILE A 93 -2.81 2.59 -0.99
C ILE A 93 -2.21 2.14 0.35
N ASP A 94 -0.90 1.91 0.41
CA ASP A 94 -0.18 1.38 1.59
C ASP A 94 -0.32 2.22 2.88
N SER A 95 -0.32 3.55 2.77
CA SER A 95 -0.42 4.50 3.89
C SER A 95 -1.68 4.35 4.73
N PHE A 96 -2.75 3.79 4.14
CA PHE A 96 -3.97 3.42 4.84
C PHE A 96 -3.71 2.53 6.05
N ILE A 97 -2.80 1.57 5.92
CA ILE A 97 -2.61 0.58 6.97
C ILE A 97 -1.74 1.11 8.13
N TRP A 98 -0.89 2.09 7.87
CA TRP A 98 0.05 2.59 8.87
C TRP A 98 -0.66 3.26 10.06
N GLY A 99 -1.71 4.05 9.79
CA GLY A 99 -2.53 4.64 10.84
C GLY A 99 -3.10 3.60 11.81
N TYR A 100 -3.50 2.44 11.29
CA TYR A 100 -4.06 1.35 12.09
C TYR A 100 -3.01 0.62 12.92
N SER A 101 -1.79 0.46 12.41
CA SER A 101 -0.71 -0.16 13.16
C SER A 101 -0.36 0.62 14.43
N ASN A 102 -0.34 1.95 14.37
CA ASN A 102 -0.11 2.81 15.54
C ASN A 102 -1.21 2.68 16.59
N LYS A 103 -2.48 2.62 16.15
CA LYS A 103 -3.62 2.39 17.06
C LYS A 103 -3.55 1.01 17.71
N LEU A 104 -3.30 -0.04 16.93
CA LEU A 104 -3.17 -1.41 17.43
C LEU A 104 -1.99 -1.56 18.41
N LEU A 105 -0.84 -0.97 18.09
CA LEU A 105 0.31 -0.90 18.99
C LEU A 105 -0.10 -0.30 20.33
N ARG A 106 -0.68 0.91 20.32
CA ARG A 106 -1.11 1.58 21.54
C ARG A 106 -2.10 0.75 22.36
N LEU A 107 -3.05 0.06 21.72
CA LEU A 107 -3.99 -0.83 22.41
C LEU A 107 -3.25 -1.97 23.12
N ILE A 108 -2.37 -2.67 22.41
CA ILE A 108 -1.60 -3.79 22.96
C ILE A 108 -0.68 -3.31 24.09
N ASP A 109 -0.01 -2.18 23.88
CA ASP A 109 0.93 -1.63 24.86
C ASP A 109 0.25 -1.21 26.16
N ASN A 110 -0.90 -0.56 26.06
CA ASN A 110 -1.70 -0.19 27.22
C ASN A 110 -2.16 -1.41 28.01
N ALA A 111 -2.48 -2.50 27.32
CA ALA A 111 -2.98 -3.73 27.92
C ALA A 111 -1.86 -4.59 28.53
N HIS A 112 -0.69 -4.66 27.89
CA HIS A 112 0.32 -5.67 28.20
C HIS A 112 1.70 -5.12 28.55
N CYS A 113 2.04 -3.90 28.15
CA CYS A 113 3.38 -3.33 28.35
C CYS A 113 3.39 -2.22 29.42
N TYR A 114 2.25 -1.61 29.71
CA TYR A 114 2.14 -0.50 30.66
C TYR A 114 2.17 -1.00 32.11
N ASN A 115 3.16 -0.54 32.88
CA ASN A 115 3.22 -0.78 34.30
C ASN A 115 2.45 0.33 35.05
N LYS A 116 1.27 0.01 35.59
CA LYS A 116 0.41 0.97 36.30
C LYS A 116 1.07 1.55 37.56
N ASP A 117 1.82 0.73 38.29
CA ASP A 117 2.45 1.14 39.55
C ASP A 117 3.59 2.14 39.33
N LYS A 118 4.33 1.97 38.23
CA LYS A 118 5.48 2.80 37.89
C LYS A 118 5.19 3.86 36.83
N THR A 119 3.99 3.87 36.27
CA THR A 119 3.49 4.82 35.26
C THR A 119 4.30 4.90 33.97
N PHE A 120 5.03 3.84 33.60
CA PHE A 120 5.81 3.77 32.36
C PHE A 120 5.60 2.43 31.64
N TYR A 121 5.92 2.41 30.35
CA TYR A 121 5.95 1.18 29.56
C TYR A 121 7.24 0.39 29.79
N ASN A 122 7.12 -0.93 29.92
CA ASN A 122 8.28 -1.81 29.90
C ASN A 122 8.88 -1.84 28.48
N TYR A 123 10.16 -1.48 28.36
CA TYR A 123 10.87 -1.41 27.10
C TYR A 123 10.96 -2.76 26.36
N SER A 124 11.23 -3.85 27.09
CA SER A 124 11.33 -5.19 26.51
C SER A 124 9.98 -5.70 25.99
N ASP A 125 8.90 -5.42 26.72
CA ASP A 125 7.55 -5.80 26.29
C ASP A 125 7.11 -4.96 25.08
N ARG A 126 7.43 -3.66 25.07
CA ARG A 126 7.21 -2.77 23.91
C ARG A 126 7.96 -3.24 22.67
N ASN A 127 9.21 -3.69 22.81
CA ASN A 127 9.96 -4.21 21.67
C ASN A 127 9.27 -5.45 21.09
N ARG A 128 8.75 -6.34 21.93
CA ARG A 128 7.98 -7.52 21.51
C ARG A 128 6.66 -7.16 20.82
N SER A 129 5.84 -6.29 21.43
CA SER A 129 4.58 -5.85 20.81
C SER A 129 4.84 -5.14 19.47
N THR A 130 5.87 -4.30 19.40
CA THR A 130 6.31 -3.62 18.19
C THR A 130 6.70 -4.61 17.09
N SER A 131 7.53 -5.62 17.40
CA SER A 131 7.87 -6.67 16.44
C SER A 131 6.66 -7.44 15.96
N HIS A 132 5.73 -7.82 16.84
CA HIS A 132 4.53 -8.55 16.44
C HIS A 132 3.68 -7.75 15.46
N VAL A 133 3.33 -6.51 15.81
CA VAL A 133 2.44 -5.69 14.95
C VAL A 133 3.08 -5.40 13.60
N HIS A 134 4.36 -4.99 13.57
CA HIS A 134 5.01 -4.70 12.29
C HIS A 134 5.22 -5.93 11.41
N MET A 135 5.48 -7.11 11.98
CA MET A 135 5.58 -8.35 11.20
C MET A 135 4.22 -8.82 10.67
N MET A 136 3.14 -8.67 11.45
CA MET A 136 1.78 -8.91 10.97
C MET A 136 1.44 -7.98 9.81
N LEU A 137 1.71 -6.67 9.97
CA LEU A 137 1.49 -5.66 8.94
C LEU A 137 2.32 -5.94 7.67
N SER A 138 3.63 -6.14 7.82
CA SER A 138 4.51 -6.43 6.68
C SER A 138 4.03 -7.64 5.89
N THR A 139 3.61 -8.71 6.60
CA THR A 139 3.05 -9.91 5.95
C THR A 139 1.74 -9.60 5.22
N ALA A 140 0.87 -8.78 5.79
CA ALA A 140 -0.37 -8.37 5.15
C ALA A 140 -0.10 -7.56 3.86
N LEU A 141 0.83 -6.59 3.90
CA LEU A 141 1.23 -5.81 2.72
C LEU A 141 1.77 -6.72 1.61
N VAL A 142 2.65 -7.67 1.94
CA VAL A 142 3.18 -8.64 0.96
C VAL A 142 2.07 -9.47 0.33
N LYS A 143 1.09 -9.94 1.13
CA LYS A 143 -0.08 -10.67 0.61
C LYS A 143 -0.91 -9.81 -0.34
N THR A 144 -1.15 -8.55 0.01
CA THR A 144 -1.87 -7.60 -0.85
C THR A 144 -1.12 -7.37 -2.16
N MET A 145 0.19 -7.13 -2.11
CA MET A 145 1.03 -7.00 -3.31
C MET A 145 1.01 -8.26 -4.18
N ASP A 146 0.99 -9.47 -3.59
CA ASP A 146 0.88 -10.71 -4.36
C ASP A 146 -0.48 -10.86 -5.04
N SER A 147 -1.56 -10.37 -4.40
CA SER A 147 -2.91 -10.41 -4.94
C SER A 147 -3.13 -9.42 -6.09
N CYS A 148 -2.52 -8.23 -6.00
CA CYS A 148 -2.59 -7.22 -7.05
C CYS A 148 -1.95 -7.70 -8.36
N GLU A 149 -2.57 -7.33 -9.47
CA GLU A 149 -2.03 -7.62 -10.81
C GLU A 149 -0.74 -6.81 -11.04
N SER A 150 -0.72 -5.57 -10.55
CA SER A 150 0.43 -4.68 -10.71
C SER A 150 0.83 -3.98 -9.42
N VAL A 151 2.12 -3.67 -9.28
CA VAL A 151 2.65 -2.77 -8.24
C VAL A 151 3.24 -1.54 -8.92
N PHE A 152 2.85 -0.36 -8.47
CA PHE A 152 3.41 0.91 -8.90
C PHE A 152 4.15 1.50 -7.71
N PHE A 153 5.46 1.64 -7.85
CA PHE A 153 6.26 2.43 -6.95
C PHE A 153 6.32 3.87 -7.47
N VAL A 154 5.77 4.82 -6.71
CA VAL A 154 5.74 6.23 -7.09
C VAL A 154 7.01 6.92 -6.61
N ASN A 155 7.91 7.18 -7.56
CA ASN A 155 9.23 7.73 -7.29
C ASN A 155 9.19 9.27 -7.27
N THR A 156 9.03 9.82 -6.07
CA THR A 156 9.15 11.23 -5.74
C THR A 156 10.43 11.52 -4.93
N PRO A 157 10.84 12.79 -4.79
CA PRO A 157 11.90 13.17 -3.86
C PRO A 157 11.61 12.82 -2.40
N ASN A 158 10.35 12.57 -2.03
CA ASN A 158 9.94 12.15 -0.70
C ASN A 158 10.05 10.62 -0.49
N SER A 159 10.09 9.82 -1.56
CA SER A 159 10.22 8.36 -1.49
C SER A 159 11.66 7.89 -1.62
N ILE A 160 12.42 8.50 -2.54
CA ILE A 160 13.84 8.20 -2.77
C ILE A 160 14.64 9.51 -2.72
N GLN A 161 15.62 9.52 -1.84
CA GLN A 161 16.67 10.52 -1.82
C GLN A 161 17.81 10.00 -2.71
N VAL A 162 18.05 10.69 -3.83
CA VAL A 162 19.20 10.40 -4.69
C VAL A 162 20.46 10.87 -3.97
N ASP A 163 21.37 9.95 -3.71
CA ASP A 163 22.68 10.32 -3.15
C ASP A 163 23.46 11.11 -4.22
N LYS A 164 23.64 12.42 -3.97
CA LYS A 164 24.36 13.31 -4.89
C LYS A 164 25.84 12.90 -5.08
N TYR A 165 26.38 12.07 -4.20
CA TYR A 165 27.80 11.71 -4.17
C TYR A 165 28.10 10.33 -4.77
N ILE A 166 27.09 9.45 -4.92
CA ILE A 166 27.27 8.11 -5.51
C ILE A 166 26.26 7.89 -6.64
N LYS A 167 26.72 8.00 -7.88
CA LYS A 167 25.91 7.66 -9.07
C LYS A 167 25.38 6.23 -8.96
N GLY A 168 24.06 6.08 -9.01
CA GLY A 168 23.38 4.79 -9.03
C GLY A 168 23.00 4.22 -7.65
N LYS A 169 23.23 4.96 -6.55
CA LYS A 169 22.68 4.60 -5.23
C LYS A 169 21.54 5.55 -4.85
N SER A 170 20.34 4.99 -4.87
CA SER A 170 19.13 5.60 -4.34
C SER A 170 18.94 5.12 -2.91
N ASN A 171 18.64 6.02 -1.98
CA ASN A 171 18.33 5.64 -0.60
C ASN A 171 16.89 6.05 -0.26
N THR A 172 16.24 5.25 0.57
CA THR A 172 14.99 5.64 1.23
C THR A 172 15.21 5.63 2.74
N ASP A 173 14.56 6.56 3.43
CA ASP A 173 14.55 6.63 4.89
C ASP A 173 13.34 5.89 5.48
N SER A 174 12.41 5.44 4.61
CA SER A 174 11.23 4.65 4.96
C SER A 174 11.54 3.15 4.93
N PRO A 175 11.42 2.45 6.08
CA PRO A 175 11.56 0.99 6.11
C PRO A 175 10.47 0.27 5.30
N TRP A 176 9.29 0.90 5.14
CA TRP A 176 8.17 0.35 4.37
C TRP A 176 8.46 0.34 2.88
N ILE A 177 8.87 1.50 2.33
CA ILE A 177 9.25 1.61 0.91
C ILE A 177 10.39 0.64 0.59
N PHE A 178 11.38 0.53 1.48
CA PHE A 178 12.45 -0.45 1.34
C PHE A 178 11.91 -1.89 1.23
N SER A 179 11.04 -2.28 2.16
CA SER A 179 10.43 -3.61 2.19
C SER A 179 9.55 -3.88 0.95
N GLU A 180 8.78 -2.90 0.50
CA GLU A 180 7.89 -3.01 -0.67
C GLU A 180 8.70 -3.16 -1.97
N ILE A 181 9.70 -2.30 -2.20
CA ILE A 181 10.60 -2.42 -3.35
C ILE A 181 11.30 -3.79 -3.32
N ALA A 182 11.83 -4.23 -2.17
CA ALA A 182 12.43 -5.55 -2.04
C ALA A 182 11.41 -6.66 -2.37
N THR A 183 10.17 -6.52 -1.92
CA THR A 183 9.07 -7.46 -2.17
C THR A 183 8.77 -7.60 -3.67
N THR A 184 8.79 -6.51 -4.44
CA THR A 184 8.58 -6.59 -5.90
C THR A 184 9.61 -7.47 -6.62
N LYS A 185 10.81 -7.65 -6.08
CA LYS A 185 11.84 -8.58 -6.60
C LYS A 185 11.60 -10.04 -6.19
N LEU A 186 11.02 -10.23 -5.01
CA LEU A 186 10.86 -11.55 -4.37
C LEU A 186 9.53 -12.23 -4.73
N LEU A 187 8.50 -11.43 -5.02
CA LEU A 187 7.20 -11.96 -5.41
C LEU A 187 7.30 -12.78 -6.69
N ARG A 188 6.61 -13.92 -6.69
CA ARG A 188 6.52 -14.77 -7.87
C ARG A 188 5.76 -14.03 -8.98
N HIS A 189 6.32 -14.07 -10.18
CA HIS A 189 5.60 -13.65 -11.38
C HIS A 189 4.39 -14.56 -11.63
N ARG A 190 3.21 -13.96 -11.76
CA ARG A 190 1.93 -14.63 -12.02
C ARG A 190 1.32 -14.10 -13.31
N THR A 191 0.58 -14.92 -14.04
CA THR A 191 -0.09 -14.48 -15.28
C THR A 191 -1.25 -13.53 -14.98
N ARG A 192 -1.60 -12.66 -15.93
CA ARG A 192 -2.78 -11.77 -15.81
C ARG A 192 -4.05 -12.56 -15.49
N GLN A 193 -4.25 -13.70 -16.15
CA GLN A 193 -5.42 -14.55 -15.91
C GLN A 193 -5.50 -15.05 -14.46
N ALA A 194 -4.36 -15.26 -13.78
CA ALA A 194 -4.34 -15.70 -12.39
C ALA A 194 -4.79 -14.60 -11.41
N HIS A 195 -4.79 -13.33 -11.83
CA HIS A 195 -5.29 -12.19 -11.06
C HIS A 195 -6.76 -11.87 -11.37
N ARG A 196 -7.22 -12.15 -12.59
CA ARG A 196 -8.55 -11.74 -13.09
C ARG A 196 -9.68 -12.74 -12.83
N ARG A 197 -9.38 -13.94 -12.29
CA ARG A 197 -10.32 -15.06 -12.15
C ARG A 197 -11.45 -14.88 -11.12
N HIS A 198 -11.42 -13.83 -10.28
CA HIS A 198 -12.35 -13.69 -9.14
C HIS A 198 -13.08 -12.33 -9.02
N VAL A 199 -13.13 -11.49 -10.06
CA VAL A 199 -13.87 -10.21 -9.96
C VAL A 199 -15.38 -10.45 -10.12
N ALA A 200 -16.02 -10.93 -9.05
CA ALA A 200 -17.47 -10.88 -8.85
C ALA A 200 -17.76 -9.92 -7.68
N ILE A 201 -18.61 -8.93 -7.97
CA ILE A 201 -18.89 -7.71 -7.20
C ILE A 201 -19.53 -8.00 -5.83
N ALA A 202 -19.08 -7.29 -4.78
CA ALA A 202 -19.95 -6.61 -3.80
C ALA A 202 -19.13 -5.64 -2.92
N LEU A 203 -19.31 -4.33 -3.11
CA LEU A 203 -18.85 -3.27 -2.20
C LEU A 203 -20.05 -2.85 -1.35
N GLU A 204 -20.11 -3.27 -0.09
CA GLU A 204 -21.00 -2.68 0.91
C GLU A 204 -20.18 -1.73 1.80
N SER A 205 -20.54 -0.45 1.77
CA SER A 205 -19.85 0.62 2.49
C SER A 205 -20.35 0.74 3.93
N ILE A 206 -19.42 0.86 4.87
CA ILE A 206 -19.68 1.33 6.23
C ILE A 206 -18.86 2.60 6.44
N THR A 207 -19.55 3.72 6.62
CA THR A 207 -18.93 5.03 6.85
C THR A 207 -18.48 5.18 8.30
N GLY A 208 -17.22 5.54 8.51
CA GLY A 208 -16.69 5.93 9.81
C GLY A 208 -15.63 7.03 9.67
N ASN A 209 -15.87 8.18 10.31
CA ASN A 209 -14.92 9.29 10.34
C ASN A 209 -14.04 9.19 11.59
N GLU A 210 -12.78 8.81 11.42
CA GLU A 210 -11.73 9.07 12.40
C GLU A 210 -10.52 9.70 11.72
N SER A 211 -10.13 10.89 12.18
CA SER A 211 -8.89 11.58 11.80
C SER A 211 -7.69 10.91 12.47
N PHE A 212 -6.62 10.67 11.70
CA PHE A 212 -5.37 10.11 12.21
C PHE A 212 -4.32 11.19 12.37
N GLU A 213 -3.54 11.11 13.44
CA GLU A 213 -2.35 11.93 13.63
C GLU A 213 -1.20 11.33 12.82
N SER A 214 -0.72 12.09 11.82
CA SER A 214 0.55 11.80 11.17
C SER A 214 1.69 12.12 12.14
N VAL A 215 2.48 11.12 12.50
CA VAL A 215 3.71 11.34 13.26
C VAL A 215 4.84 11.43 12.25
N GLU A 216 5.55 12.55 12.21
CA GLU A 216 6.79 12.65 11.44
C GLU A 216 7.80 11.62 11.99
N GLU A 217 8.04 10.55 11.24
CA GLU A 217 9.10 9.61 11.55
C GLU A 217 10.45 10.31 11.36
N LYS A 218 11.10 10.65 12.46
CA LYS A 218 12.51 11.04 12.43
C LYS A 218 13.32 9.81 12.03
N SER A 219 13.84 9.79 10.81
CA SER A 219 14.65 8.67 10.36
C SER A 219 16.06 8.71 10.97
N TYR A 220 16.47 7.56 11.50
CA TYR A 220 17.80 7.32 12.04
C TYR A 220 18.62 6.36 11.15
N MET A 221 18.02 5.84 10.07
CA MET A 221 18.60 4.81 9.21
C MET A 221 18.17 5.03 7.76
N ASN A 222 19.11 4.87 6.83
CA ASN A 222 18.84 4.90 5.40
C ASN A 222 19.04 3.51 4.81
N PHE A 223 18.17 3.15 3.88
CA PHE A 223 18.19 1.89 3.16
C PHE A 223 18.54 2.13 1.71
N THR A 224 19.57 1.46 1.20
CA THR A 224 19.87 1.47 -0.23
C THR A 224 18.82 0.65 -0.98
N VAL A 225 18.22 1.26 -1.99
CA VAL A 225 17.20 0.65 -2.85
C VAL A 225 17.68 0.61 -4.29
N ASP A 226 17.24 -0.43 -4.99
CA ASP A 226 17.48 -0.62 -6.42
C ASP A 226 16.14 -0.92 -7.09
N THR A 227 15.74 -0.02 -7.98
CA THR A 227 14.49 -0.04 -8.75
C THR A 227 14.68 -0.49 -10.19
N SER A 228 15.90 -0.87 -10.61
CA SER A 228 16.22 -1.16 -12.01
C SER A 228 15.43 -2.32 -12.64
N HIS A 229 14.84 -3.19 -11.82
CA HIS A 229 13.95 -4.27 -12.25
C HIS A 229 12.50 -3.81 -12.51
N LEU A 230 12.11 -2.64 -12.00
CA LEU A 230 10.80 -2.04 -12.23
C LEU A 230 10.78 -1.38 -13.61
N LYS A 231 9.68 -1.54 -14.33
CA LYS A 231 9.54 -0.94 -15.66
C LYS A 231 9.22 0.57 -15.50
N PRO A 232 9.99 1.47 -16.12
CA PRO A 232 9.73 2.90 -15.98
C PRO A 232 8.46 3.31 -16.73
N ILE A 233 7.57 4.03 -16.03
CA ILE A 233 6.38 4.70 -16.58
C ILE A 233 6.44 6.19 -16.20
N SER A 234 6.01 7.03 -17.12
CA SER A 234 5.94 8.49 -16.96
C SER A 234 4.49 8.98 -16.94
N GLU A 235 4.26 10.22 -16.53
CA GLU A 235 2.96 10.88 -16.68
C GLU A 235 2.40 10.79 -18.12
N ARG A 236 3.25 11.01 -19.13
CA ARG A 236 2.86 10.87 -20.54
C ARG A 236 2.40 9.45 -20.86
N ASP A 237 3.00 8.44 -20.22
CA ASP A 237 2.56 7.07 -20.41
C ASP A 237 1.17 6.83 -19.85
N LEU A 238 0.85 7.42 -18.69
CA LEU A 238 -0.49 7.38 -18.09
C LEU A 238 -1.52 8.08 -18.99
N GLN A 239 -1.20 9.25 -19.53
CA GLN A 239 -2.07 9.98 -20.46
C GLN A 239 -2.36 9.18 -21.73
N ASN A 240 -1.34 8.56 -22.34
CA ASN A 240 -1.51 7.69 -23.50
C ASN A 240 -2.39 6.47 -23.17
N TRP A 241 -2.20 5.90 -21.99
CA TRP A 241 -2.99 4.77 -21.51
C TRP A 241 -4.47 5.12 -21.36
N ALA A 242 -4.80 6.22 -20.66
CA ALA A 242 -6.18 6.69 -20.53
C ALA A 242 -6.81 7.01 -21.89
N LYS A 243 -6.05 7.67 -22.78
CA LYS A 243 -6.51 7.92 -24.15
C LYS A 243 -6.82 6.62 -24.90
N ALA A 244 -5.95 5.62 -24.86
CA ALA A 244 -6.18 4.33 -25.51
C ALA A 244 -7.40 3.60 -24.94
N GLN A 245 -7.63 3.68 -23.62
CA GLN A 245 -8.81 3.11 -22.98
C GLN A 245 -10.10 3.86 -23.38
N SER A 246 -10.04 5.17 -23.57
CA SER A 246 -11.18 5.97 -24.06
C SER A 246 -11.52 5.67 -25.54
N GLU A 247 -10.50 5.61 -26.41
CA GLU A 247 -10.67 5.38 -27.85
C GLU A 247 -11.00 3.90 -28.18
N THR A 248 -10.38 2.98 -27.45
CA THR A 248 -10.54 1.52 -27.65
C THR A 248 -10.70 0.80 -26.31
N PRO A 249 -11.88 0.87 -25.67
CA PRO A 249 -12.08 0.31 -24.33
C PRO A 249 -11.80 -1.19 -24.27
N LYS A 250 -10.90 -1.57 -23.36
CA LYS A 250 -10.68 -2.98 -22.99
C LYS A 250 -11.38 -3.31 -21.69
N ARG A 251 -11.78 -4.57 -21.55
CA ARG A 251 -12.34 -5.10 -20.29
C ARG A 251 -11.36 -4.94 -19.11
N TYR A 252 -10.07 -5.14 -19.37
CA TYR A 252 -9.01 -4.96 -18.38
C TYR A 252 -8.09 -3.84 -18.88
N SER A 253 -8.26 -2.64 -18.33
CA SER A 253 -7.55 -1.45 -18.82
C SER A 253 -6.04 -1.58 -18.73
N LEU A 254 -5.50 -2.29 -17.72
CA LEU A 254 -4.07 -2.59 -17.58
C LEU A 254 -3.43 -3.24 -18.82
N ASP A 255 -4.20 -3.92 -19.67
CA ASP A 255 -3.69 -4.49 -20.92
C ASP A 255 -3.14 -3.43 -21.86
N HIS A 256 -3.71 -2.23 -21.90
CA HIS A 256 -3.16 -1.12 -22.69
C HIS A 256 -1.79 -0.68 -22.17
N LEU A 257 -1.62 -0.56 -20.85
CA LEU A 257 -0.32 -0.21 -20.26
C LEU A 257 0.73 -1.29 -20.55
N TYR A 258 0.33 -2.56 -20.48
CA TYR A 258 1.22 -3.67 -20.80
C TYR A 258 1.65 -3.67 -22.26
N GLU A 259 0.71 -3.50 -23.19
CA GLU A 259 1.02 -3.42 -24.62
C GLU A 259 1.96 -2.24 -24.92
N GLN A 260 1.73 -1.09 -24.27
CA GLN A 260 2.59 0.07 -24.40
C GLN A 260 4.03 -0.17 -23.90
N LYS A 261 4.20 -0.99 -22.84
CA LYS A 261 5.50 -1.17 -22.18
C LYS A 261 6.26 -2.44 -22.56
N PHE A 262 5.56 -3.48 -23.00
CA PHE A 262 6.14 -4.76 -23.35
C PHE A 262 5.81 -5.22 -24.79
N GLY A 263 4.97 -4.47 -25.53
CA GLY A 263 4.55 -4.80 -26.89
C GLY A 263 3.27 -5.64 -26.95
N ALA A 264 2.76 -5.88 -28.16
CA ALA A 264 1.47 -6.56 -28.38
C ALA A 264 1.52 -8.10 -28.13
N GLU A 265 2.70 -8.72 -28.07
CA GLU A 265 2.88 -10.17 -27.97
C GLU A 265 2.97 -10.68 -26.52
N ILE A 266 2.17 -10.13 -25.60
CA ILE A 266 2.11 -10.65 -24.24
C ILE A 266 1.05 -11.76 -24.20
N HIS A 267 1.47 -12.96 -24.61
CA HIS A 267 0.69 -14.17 -24.40
C HIS A 267 0.94 -14.70 -22.97
N GLY A 268 -0.04 -14.50 -22.09
CA GLY A 268 -0.05 -14.96 -20.70
C GLY A 268 -1.24 -14.46 -19.92
#